data_AF-A0AAX2TM28-F1
#
_entry.id   AF-A0AAX2TM28-F1
#
_cell.length_a   1.000
_cell.length_b   1.000
_cell.length_c   1.000
_cell.angle_alpha   90.00
_cell.angle_beta   90.00
_cell.angle_gamma   90.00
#
_symmetry.space_group_name_H-M   'P 1'
#
loop_
_entity.id
_entity.type
_entity.pdbx_description
1 polymer ?
#
loop_
_entity_poly.entity_id
_entity_poly.type
_entity_poly.pdbx_seq_one_letter_code
_entity_poly.pdbx_strand_id
1 'polypeptide(L)'
;DVPIVIVHVSNREAMEEIRRAQTRGLKIHGETCPQYLVLTEEDMQGLNMEGAKYVCSPPPRDKASQGACWEGLEQGVFSLFSSDHCPFRYDDEAGKLTPKGRTSFRWVPNGIPGVETRLPILFSEGVGKGRI
;
A
#
# COMPACT_ATOMS: atom_id res chain seq x y z
N ASP A 1 -1.87 19.90 21.34
CA ASP A 1 -1.73 20.08 19.88
C ASP A 1 -0.49 19.31 19.43
N VAL A 2 -0.67 18.09 18.92
CA VAL A 2 0.42 17.19 18.51
C VAL A 2 0.12 16.75 17.08
N PRO A 3 1.00 17.04 16.09
CA PRO A 3 0.82 16.57 14.72
C PRO A 3 0.80 15.04 14.63
N ILE A 4 0.00 14.49 13.71
CA ILE A 4 -0.06 13.04 13.48
C ILE A 4 0.13 12.71 11.99
N VAL A 5 0.78 11.58 11.73
CA VAL A 5 0.90 10.98 10.40
C VAL A 5 0.12 9.66 10.40
N ILE A 6 -0.78 9.49 9.45
CA ILE A 6 -1.44 8.22 9.20
C ILE A 6 -0.67 7.52 8.07
N VAL A 7 0.01 6.43 8.42
CA VAL A 7 0.90 5.69 7.53
C VAL A 7 0.14 4.76 6.58
N HIS A 8 0.77 4.43 5.45
CA HIS A 8 0.40 3.37 4.50
C HIS A 8 -1.12 3.23 4.25
N VAL A 9 -1.77 4.37 3.97
CA VAL A 9 -3.21 4.45 3.70
C VAL A 9 -3.53 3.81 2.36
N SER A 10 -4.53 2.92 2.35
CA SER A 10 -4.84 2.02 1.23
C SER A 10 -6.28 2.09 0.71
N ASN A 11 -7.17 2.87 1.32
CA ASN A 11 -8.59 2.93 0.94
C ASN A 11 -9.16 4.35 0.96
N ARG A 12 -10.34 4.50 0.36
CA ARG A 12 -11.04 5.79 0.26
C ARG A 12 -11.48 6.31 1.63
N GLU A 13 -11.99 5.45 2.49
CA GLU A 13 -12.56 5.87 3.77
C GLU A 13 -11.54 6.56 4.65
N ALA A 14 -10.33 5.98 4.79
CA ALA A 14 -9.25 6.58 5.57
C ALA A 14 -8.70 7.85 4.89
N MET A 15 -8.57 7.85 3.55
CA MET A 15 -8.17 9.05 2.79
C MET A 15 -9.15 10.21 3.04
N GLU A 16 -10.45 9.95 2.99
CA GLU A 16 -11.49 10.94 3.23
C GLU A 16 -11.51 11.46 4.68
N GLU A 17 -11.20 10.63 5.68
CA GLU A 17 -11.07 11.10 7.06
C GLU A 17 -9.88 12.03 7.24
N ILE A 18 -8.74 11.73 6.60
CA ILE A 18 -7.57 12.60 6.60
C ILE A 18 -7.93 13.93 5.95
N ARG A 19 -8.57 13.91 4.77
CA ARG A 19 -9.03 15.10 4.06
C ARG A 19 -10.01 15.92 4.91
N ARG A 20 -11.00 15.29 5.55
CA ARG A 20 -11.92 15.96 6.49
C ARG A 20 -11.18 16.64 7.63
N ALA A 21 -10.17 15.99 8.19
CA ALA A 21 -9.37 16.54 9.28
C ALA A 21 -8.50 17.73 8.82
N GLN A 22 -7.90 17.63 7.63
CA GLN A 22 -7.14 18.73 7.00
C GLN A 22 -8.03 19.95 6.72
N THR A 23 -9.25 19.76 6.21
CA THR A 23 -10.23 20.84 5.98
C THR A 23 -10.61 21.57 7.28
N ARG A 24 -10.57 20.89 8.42
CA ARG A 24 -10.76 21.51 9.75
C ARG A 24 -9.51 22.24 10.28
N GLY A 25 -8.42 22.28 9.53
CA GLY A 25 -7.16 22.89 9.92
C GLY A 25 -6.33 22.07 10.92
N LEU A 26 -6.63 20.78 11.09
CA LEU A 26 -5.87 19.92 11.99
C LEU A 26 -4.49 19.56 11.40
N LYS A 27 -3.47 19.44 12.26
CA LYS A 27 -2.11 19.06 11.89
C LYS A 27 -2.01 17.56 11.61
N ILE A 28 -2.58 17.11 10.50
CA ILE A 28 -2.60 15.71 10.07
C ILE A 28 -2.03 15.54 8.67
N HIS A 29 -1.18 14.52 8.52
CA HIS A 29 -0.59 14.14 7.24
C HIS A 29 -0.97 12.70 6.91
N GLY A 30 -1.23 12.43 5.64
CA GLY A 30 -1.39 11.08 5.13
C GLY A 30 -0.14 10.60 4.40
N GLU A 31 0.12 9.30 4.46
CA GLU A 31 1.09 8.61 3.64
C GLU A 31 0.42 7.50 2.84
N THR A 32 0.82 7.31 1.58
CA THR A 32 0.53 6.09 0.82
C THR A 32 1.80 5.50 0.20
N CYS A 33 1.69 4.33 -0.43
CA CYS A 33 2.82 3.53 -0.91
C CYS A 33 2.54 2.96 -2.31
N PRO A 34 3.57 2.61 -3.10
CA PRO A 34 3.44 2.14 -4.49
C PRO A 34 2.44 0.99 -4.67
N GLN A 35 2.41 0.03 -3.75
CA GLN A 35 1.51 -1.11 -3.82
C GLN A 35 0.03 -0.73 -3.85
N TYR A 36 -0.36 0.38 -3.23
CA TYR A 36 -1.74 0.86 -3.26
C TYR A 36 -2.07 1.63 -4.55
N LEU A 37 -1.06 1.96 -5.36
CA LEU A 37 -1.23 2.64 -6.65
C LEU A 37 -1.31 1.67 -7.84
N VAL A 38 -0.71 0.49 -7.72
CA VAL A 38 -0.56 -0.43 -8.86
C VAL A 38 -1.07 -1.84 -8.60
N LEU A 39 -1.09 -2.31 -7.34
CA LEU A 39 -1.66 -3.61 -6.99
C LEU A 39 -3.11 -3.47 -6.52
N THR A 40 -3.81 -4.60 -6.56
CA THR A 40 -5.17 -4.78 -6.08
C THR A 40 -5.31 -6.12 -5.36
N GLU A 41 -6.46 -6.35 -4.75
CA GLU A 41 -6.80 -7.63 -4.13
C GLU A 41 -6.78 -8.81 -5.11
N GLU A 42 -6.95 -8.54 -6.42
CA GLU A 42 -6.81 -9.55 -7.48
C GLU A 42 -5.38 -10.12 -7.53
N ASP A 43 -4.35 -9.32 -7.25
CA ASP A 43 -2.96 -9.78 -7.24
C ASP A 43 -2.68 -10.74 -6.09
N MET A 44 -3.46 -10.67 -5.00
CA MET A 44 -3.36 -11.64 -3.90
C MET A 44 -4.04 -12.98 -4.22
N GLN A 45 -4.72 -13.09 -5.36
CA GLN A 45 -5.26 -14.36 -5.83
C GLN A 45 -4.17 -15.21 -6.48
N GLY A 46 -4.38 -16.52 -6.53
CA GLY A 46 -3.47 -17.43 -7.21
C GLY A 46 -3.43 -18.82 -6.60
N LEU A 47 -2.99 -19.79 -7.41
CA LEU A 47 -2.77 -21.15 -6.94
C LEU A 47 -1.42 -21.26 -6.24
N ASN A 48 -1.26 -22.31 -5.43
CA ASN A 48 0.03 -22.70 -4.85
C ASN A 48 0.77 -21.60 -4.09
N MET A 49 0.04 -20.73 -3.38
CA MET A 49 0.58 -19.64 -2.54
C MET A 49 1.24 -18.47 -3.31
N GLU A 50 1.08 -18.37 -4.64
CA GLU A 50 1.66 -17.25 -5.41
C GLU A 50 1.18 -15.87 -4.92
N GLY A 51 -0.09 -15.77 -4.51
CA GLY A 51 -0.65 -14.55 -3.91
C GLY A 51 0.04 -14.09 -2.62
N ALA A 52 0.75 -14.98 -1.92
CA ALA A 52 1.48 -14.65 -0.69
C ALA A 52 2.57 -13.60 -0.92
N LYS A 53 3.08 -13.47 -2.16
CA LYS A 53 4.06 -12.43 -2.55
C LYS A 53 3.55 -11.01 -2.30
N TYR A 54 2.24 -10.82 -2.32
CA TYR A 54 1.60 -9.50 -2.23
C TYR A 54 0.95 -9.23 -0.86
N VAL A 55 1.06 -10.17 0.09
CA VAL A 55 0.50 -10.02 1.44
C VAL A 55 1.29 -8.95 2.21
N CYS A 56 0.60 -7.84 2.53
CA CYS A 56 1.02 -6.78 3.44
C CYS A 56 -0.17 -6.25 4.26
N SER A 57 0.10 -5.37 5.22
CA SER A 57 -0.90 -4.79 6.11
C SER A 57 -0.78 -3.26 6.15
N PRO A 58 -1.82 -2.50 5.77
CA PRO A 58 -3.08 -2.98 5.22
C PRO A 58 -2.91 -3.69 3.85
N PRO A 59 -3.85 -4.57 3.45
CA PRO A 59 -3.72 -5.29 2.18
C PRO A 59 -3.99 -4.38 0.98
N PRO A 60 -3.47 -4.72 -0.23
CA PRO A 60 -3.99 -4.19 -1.48
C PRO A 60 -5.52 -4.35 -1.52
N ARG A 61 -6.20 -3.33 -2.05
CA ARG A 61 -7.68 -3.23 -2.05
C ARG A 61 -8.23 -3.37 -3.47
N ASP A 62 -9.47 -2.99 -3.68
CA ASP A 62 -10.09 -2.94 -5.00
C ASP A 62 -9.55 -1.79 -5.88
N LYS A 63 -9.95 -1.78 -7.16
CA LYS A 63 -9.59 -0.71 -8.11
C LYS A 63 -10.14 0.67 -7.72
N ALA A 64 -11.29 0.71 -7.03
CA ALA A 64 -11.86 1.96 -6.55
C ALA A 64 -10.97 2.61 -5.48
N SER A 65 -10.44 1.81 -4.56
CA SER A 65 -9.47 2.23 -3.56
C SER A 65 -8.13 2.63 -4.18
N GLN A 66 -7.66 1.89 -5.19
CA GLN A 66 -6.48 2.29 -5.97
C GLN A 66 -6.67 3.68 -6.61
N GLY A 67 -7.84 3.94 -7.20
CA GLY A 67 -8.20 5.27 -7.72
C GLY A 67 -8.21 6.35 -6.63
N ALA A 68 -8.74 6.03 -5.45
CA ALA A 68 -8.71 6.93 -4.30
C ALA A 68 -7.28 7.24 -3.82
N CYS A 69 -6.36 6.27 -3.89
CA CYS A 69 -4.97 6.50 -3.56
C CYS A 69 -4.28 7.48 -4.52
N TRP A 70 -4.56 7.37 -5.83
CA TRP A 70 -4.10 8.34 -6.82
C TRP A 70 -4.69 9.72 -6.59
N GLU A 71 -6.01 9.81 -6.36
CA GLU A 71 -6.70 11.06 -6.04
C GLU A 71 -6.09 11.74 -4.81
N GLY A 72 -5.80 10.97 -3.76
CA GLY A 72 -5.19 11.51 -2.54
C GLY A 72 -3.78 12.08 -2.75
N LEU A 73 -3.01 11.56 -3.72
CA LEU A 73 -1.72 12.15 -4.11
C LEU A 73 -1.93 13.45 -4.88
N GLU A 74 -2.79 13.44 -5.90
CA GLU A 74 -3.09 14.60 -6.74
C GLU A 74 -3.65 15.77 -5.93
N GLN A 75 -4.56 15.49 -4.98
CA GLN A 75 -5.19 16.50 -4.13
C GLN A 75 -4.33 16.91 -2.92
N GLY A 76 -3.15 16.31 -2.72
CA GLY A 76 -2.26 16.60 -1.59
C GLY A 76 -2.75 16.09 -0.23
N VAL A 77 -3.76 15.21 -0.20
CA VAL A 77 -4.20 14.52 1.02
C VAL A 77 -3.06 13.67 1.59
N PHE A 78 -2.33 12.99 0.71
CA PHE A 78 -1.08 12.33 1.05
C PHE A 78 0.09 13.29 0.86
N SER A 79 0.66 13.75 1.97
CA SER A 79 1.87 14.59 1.96
C SER A 79 3.14 13.74 1.83
N LEU A 80 3.03 12.43 2.04
CA LEU A 80 4.15 11.49 2.04
C LEU A 80 3.88 10.32 1.09
N PHE A 81 4.92 9.93 0.37
CA PHE A 81 4.92 8.74 -0.49
C PHE A 81 6.15 7.88 -0.18
N SER A 82 5.94 6.81 0.59
CA SER A 82 7.00 5.92 1.10
C SER A 82 6.95 4.55 0.40
N SER A 83 7.44 3.47 1.01
CA SER A 83 7.41 2.13 0.40
C SER A 83 6.91 1.02 1.30
N ASP A 84 6.83 1.25 2.62
CA ASP A 84 6.60 0.19 3.61
C ASP A 84 7.47 -1.06 3.35
N HIS A 85 8.74 -0.84 3.00
CA HIS A 85 9.64 -1.91 2.58
C HIS A 85 9.91 -2.89 3.73
N CYS A 86 9.34 -4.09 3.61
CA CYS A 86 9.48 -5.18 4.57
C CYS A 86 9.56 -6.52 3.82
N PRO A 87 10.69 -6.82 3.16
CA PRO A 87 10.79 -7.96 2.27
C PRO A 87 10.99 -9.27 3.02
N PHE A 88 10.33 -10.32 2.55
CA PHE A 88 10.58 -11.70 2.93
C PHE A 88 10.94 -12.50 1.69
N ARG A 89 11.91 -13.42 1.81
CA ARG A 89 12.19 -14.38 0.73
C ARG A 89 10.91 -15.18 0.45
N TYR A 90 10.62 -15.40 -0.82
CA TYR A 90 9.41 -16.13 -1.19
C TYR A 90 9.55 -17.61 -0.85
N ASP A 91 10.55 -18.27 -1.42
CA ASP A 91 10.86 -19.69 -1.22
C ASP A 91 11.83 -19.87 -0.04
N ASP A 92 11.27 -19.74 1.17
CA ASP A 92 12.01 -19.87 2.43
C ASP A 92 11.04 -20.32 3.54
N GLU A 93 11.48 -21.22 4.43
CA GLU A 93 10.66 -21.78 5.51
C GLU A 93 10.25 -20.73 6.57
N ALA A 94 11.06 -19.68 6.72
CA ALA A 94 10.76 -18.49 7.54
C ALA A 94 10.23 -17.31 6.70
N GLY A 95 10.12 -17.48 5.39
CA GLY A 95 9.62 -16.47 4.45
C GLY A 95 8.14 -16.62 4.12
N LYS A 96 7.77 -16.31 2.87
CA LYS A 96 6.37 -16.35 2.43
C LYS A 96 5.82 -17.78 2.28
N LEU A 97 6.65 -18.73 1.85
CA LEU A 97 6.31 -20.15 1.67
C LEU A 97 6.54 -21.01 2.93
N THR A 98 6.35 -20.43 4.11
CA THR A 98 6.37 -21.18 5.37
C THR A 98 5.35 -22.34 5.37
N PRO A 99 5.70 -23.51 5.95
CA PRO A 99 4.76 -24.63 6.10
C PRO A 99 3.45 -24.24 6.77
N LYS A 100 3.48 -23.31 7.73
CA LYS A 100 2.27 -22.81 8.42
C LYS A 100 1.43 -21.90 7.51
N GLY A 101 2.06 -21.13 6.63
CA GLY A 101 1.36 -20.27 5.66
C GLY A 101 0.43 -21.05 4.74
N ARG A 102 0.81 -22.29 4.38
CA ARG A 102 -0.03 -23.21 3.59
C ARG A 102 -1.29 -23.66 4.31
N THR A 103 -1.33 -23.55 5.64
CA THR A 103 -2.51 -23.92 6.44
C THR A 103 -3.45 -22.74 6.67
N SER A 104 -2.93 -21.51 6.67
CA SER A 104 -3.69 -20.29 6.90
C SER A 104 -2.87 -19.05 6.57
N PHE A 105 -3.49 -18.07 5.89
CA PHE A 105 -2.86 -16.80 5.52
C PHE A 105 -2.34 -15.99 6.72
N ARG A 106 -2.91 -16.19 7.92
CA ARG A 106 -2.49 -15.47 9.15
C ARG A 106 -1.02 -15.71 9.52
N TRP A 107 -0.44 -16.79 9.01
CA TRP A 107 0.95 -17.17 9.25
C TRP A 107 1.90 -16.69 8.15
N VAL A 108 1.39 -16.08 7.09
CA VAL A 108 2.22 -15.46 6.05
C VAL A 108 2.77 -14.16 6.62
N PRO A 109 4.11 -13.97 6.64
CA PRO A 109 4.69 -12.72 7.11
C PRO A 109 4.23 -11.56 6.21
N ASN A 110 3.82 -10.46 6.83
CA ASN A 110 3.26 -9.31 6.14
C ASN A 110 4.37 -8.35 5.73
N GLY A 111 4.39 -7.96 4.46
CA GLY A 111 5.38 -7.03 3.92
C GLY A 111 5.84 -7.39 2.52
N ILE A 112 6.22 -6.38 1.75
CA ILE A 112 6.67 -6.53 0.36
C ILE A 112 7.91 -5.65 0.11
N PRO A 113 8.77 -6.00 -0.87
CA PRO A 113 9.87 -5.14 -1.28
C PRO A 113 9.36 -3.95 -2.09
N GLY A 114 9.62 -2.71 -1.65
CA GLY A 114 9.31 -1.51 -2.45
C GLY A 114 10.34 -0.37 -2.47
N VAL A 115 11.43 -0.46 -1.71
CA VAL A 115 12.36 0.70 -1.53
C VAL A 115 13.00 1.18 -2.83
N GLU A 116 13.46 0.24 -3.66
CA GLU A 116 14.11 0.54 -4.95
C GLU A 116 13.09 0.97 -6.00
N THR A 117 11.94 0.29 -6.06
CA THR A 117 10.93 0.47 -7.11
C THR A 117 10.00 1.66 -6.85
N ARG A 118 10.03 2.26 -5.65
CA ARG A 118 9.17 3.38 -5.24
C ARG A 118 9.13 4.53 -6.26
N LEU A 119 10.29 5.10 -6.58
CA LEU A 119 10.36 6.24 -7.50
C LEU A 119 10.11 5.84 -8.96
N PRO A 120 10.68 4.74 -9.49
CA PRO A 120 10.36 4.27 -10.84
C PRO A 120 8.86 4.03 -11.08
N ILE A 121 8.15 3.43 -10.11
CA ILE A 121 6.70 3.19 -10.22
C ILE A 121 5.94 4.52 -10.23
N LEU A 122 6.24 5.43 -9.29
CA LEU A 122 5.56 6.74 -9.27
C LEU A 122 5.78 7.53 -10.56
N PHE A 123 7.01 7.48 -11.10
CA PHE A 123 7.33 8.15 -12.34
C PHE A 123 6.60 7.51 -13.53
N SER A 124 6.67 6.19 -13.71
CA SER A 124 6.03 5.49 -14.84
C SER A 124 4.51 5.59 -14.80
N GLU A 125 3.92 5.30 -13.63
CA GLU A 125 2.47 5.12 -13.49
C GLU A 125 1.74 6.42 -13.15
N GLY A 126 2.46 7.40 -12.57
CA GLY A 126 1.97 8.72 -12.25
C GLY A 126 2.26 9.71 -13.37
N VAL A 127 3.50 10.20 -13.43
CA VAL A 127 3.95 11.23 -14.38
C VAL A 127 3.82 10.75 -15.83
N GLY A 128 4.34 9.57 -16.13
CA GLY A 128 4.33 8.98 -17.47
C GLY A 128 2.93 8.75 -18.04
N LYS A 129 1.92 8.64 -17.18
CA LYS A 129 0.51 8.48 -17.54
C LYS A 129 -0.33 9.74 -17.32
N GLY A 130 0.28 10.86 -16.92
CA GLY A 130 -0.40 12.14 -16.71
C GLY A 130 -1.41 12.15 -15.57
N ARG A 131 -1.18 11.35 -14.52
CA ARG A 131 -2.03 11.36 -13.30
C ARG A 131 -1.64 12.44 -12.31
N ILE A 132 -0.34 12.76 -12.26
CA ILE A 132 0.30 13.79 -11.42
C ILE A 132 1.41 14.47 -12.21
#